data_AF-A0AA38HPR8-F1
#
_entry.id   AF-A0AA38HPR8-F1
#
_cell.length_a   1.000
_cell.length_b   1.000
_cell.length_c   1.000
_cell.angle_alpha   90.00
_cell.angle_beta   90.00
_cell.angle_gamma   90.00
#
_symmetry.space_group_name_H-M   'P 1'
#
loop_
_entity.id
_entity.type
_entity.pdbx_description
1 polymer ?
#
loop_
_entity_poly.entity_id
_entity_poly.type
_entity_poly.pdbx_seq_one_letter_code
_entity_poly.pdbx_strand_id
1 'polypeptide(L)'
;MEDLYEQTIERSEQIKKAGYNLIEMWECNWIKSKEYKEEMKQIKSKYKEIEELNPRNAFFGGRTNATKLKVNGKKMKYIDICSLYPTVQCYDDYPVGHPTKIFKPPTYNSKWYGLIKCAILPPRENFDTIPFGF
;
A
#
# COMPACT_ATOMS: atom_id res chain seq x y z
N MET A 1 10.41 -14.84 -33.23
CA MET A 1 10.98 -15.10 -31.89
C MET A 1 12.51 -14.92 -31.89
N GLU A 2 13.18 -14.99 -33.04
CA GLU A 2 14.62 -14.62 -33.23
C GLU A 2 14.91 -13.12 -32.98
N ASP A 3 13.96 -12.24 -33.28
CA ASP A 3 14.13 -10.78 -33.25
C ASP A 3 14.63 -10.20 -31.89
N LEU A 4 14.15 -10.70 -30.75
CA LEU A 4 14.56 -10.21 -29.42
C LEU A 4 16.00 -10.59 -29.03
N TYR A 5 16.47 -11.75 -29.49
CA TYR A 5 17.81 -12.23 -29.19
C TYR A 5 18.85 -11.48 -30.03
N GLU A 6 18.56 -11.29 -31.32
CA GLU A 6 19.41 -10.51 -32.22
C GLU A 6 19.55 -9.06 -31.73
N GLN A 7 18.44 -8.41 -31.32
CA GLN A 7 18.48 -7.06 -30.73
C GLN A 7 19.32 -6.99 -29.46
N THR A 8 19.32 -8.05 -28.64
CA THR A 8 20.14 -8.11 -27.42
C THR A 8 21.63 -8.18 -27.79
N ILE A 9 21.99 -9.00 -28.77
CA ILE A 9 23.37 -9.11 -29.27
C ILE A 9 23.85 -7.78 -29.85
N GLU A 10 23.06 -7.14 -30.70
CA GLU A 10 23.42 -5.84 -31.30
C GLU A 10 23.68 -4.79 -30.23
N ARG A 11 22.81 -4.71 -29.21
CA ARG A 11 22.98 -3.78 -28.10
C ARG A 11 24.23 -4.07 -27.29
N SER A 12 24.52 -5.35 -27.01
CA SER A 12 25.73 -5.76 -26.31
C SER A 12 27.00 -5.40 -27.10
N GLU A 13 26.98 -5.55 -28.41
CA GLU A 13 28.09 -5.14 -29.28
C GLU A 13 28.31 -3.63 -29.31
N GLN A 14 27.23 -2.84 -29.39
CA GLN A 14 27.32 -1.38 -29.38
C GLN A 14 28.00 -0.87 -28.11
N ILE A 15 27.63 -1.43 -26.95
CA ILE A 15 28.21 -1.07 -25.66
C ILE A 15 29.69 -1.45 -25.60
N LYS A 16 30.06 -2.65 -26.08
CA LYS A 16 31.46 -3.10 -26.15
C LYS A 16 32.28 -2.23 -27.11
N LYS A 17 31.74 -1.88 -28.28
CA LYS A 17 32.40 -1.00 -29.29
C LYS A 17 32.62 0.42 -28.76
N ALA A 18 31.75 0.92 -27.88
CA ALA A 18 31.92 2.19 -27.20
C ALA A 18 33.00 2.16 -26.09
N GLY A 19 33.67 1.02 -25.88
CA GLY A 19 34.79 0.89 -24.93
C GLY A 19 34.39 0.54 -23.50
N TYR A 20 33.12 0.20 -23.26
CA TYR A 20 32.66 -0.20 -21.93
C TYR A 20 32.90 -1.69 -21.66
N ASN A 21 33.24 -2.02 -20.41
CA ASN A 21 33.32 -3.41 -19.96
C ASN A 21 31.91 -3.94 -19.65
N LEU A 22 31.29 -4.60 -20.62
CA LEU A 22 29.97 -5.22 -20.46
C LEU A 22 30.11 -6.64 -19.89
N ILE A 23 29.48 -6.88 -18.74
CA ILE A 23 29.35 -8.21 -18.14
C ILE A 23 27.90 -8.65 -18.29
N GLU A 24 27.68 -9.70 -19.09
CA GLU A 24 26.36 -10.28 -19.32
C GLU A 24 26.15 -11.45 -18.36
N MET A 25 25.02 -11.47 -17.65
CA MET A 25 24.71 -12.54 -16.70
C MET A 25 23.22 -12.81 -16.63
N TRP A 26 22.87 -14.08 -16.43
CA TRP A 26 21.50 -14.49 -16.23
C TRP A 26 20.94 -13.94 -14.92
N GLU A 27 19.66 -13.52 -14.95
CA GLU A 27 18.96 -12.99 -13.77
C GLU A 27 19.06 -13.91 -12.55
N CYS A 28 18.85 -15.22 -12.75
CA CYS A 28 18.91 -16.20 -11.67
C CYS A 28 20.30 -16.34 -11.03
N ASN A 29 21.36 -16.03 -11.78
CA ASN A 29 22.73 -16.00 -11.28
C ASN A 29 23.02 -14.67 -10.59
N TRP A 30 22.53 -13.56 -11.13
CA TRP A 30 22.64 -12.24 -10.51
C TRP A 30 21.97 -12.19 -9.13
N ILE A 31 20.74 -12.69 -9.00
CA ILE A 31 20.01 -12.72 -7.72
C ILE A 31 20.77 -13.51 -6.64
N LYS A 32 21.57 -14.50 -7.04
CA LYS A 32 22.38 -15.33 -6.12
C LYS A 32 23.73 -14.71 -5.77
N SER A 33 24.20 -13.71 -6.52
CA SER A 33 25.51 -13.08 -6.37
C SER A 33 25.66 -12.39 -5.01
N LYS A 34 26.91 -12.18 -4.57
CA LYS A 34 27.19 -11.47 -3.31
C LYS A 34 26.98 -9.97 -3.50
N GLU A 35 27.36 -9.48 -4.67
CA GLU A 35 27.24 -8.12 -5.14
C GLU A 35 25.78 -7.65 -5.09
N TYR A 36 24.85 -8.46 -5.64
CA TYR A 36 23.42 -8.16 -5.57
C TYR A 36 22.93 -8.09 -4.12
N LYS A 37 23.35 -9.02 -3.26
CA LYS A 37 22.94 -9.02 -1.85
C LYS A 37 23.48 -7.81 -1.08
N GLU A 38 24.71 -7.40 -1.37
CA GLU A 38 25.33 -6.22 -0.77
C GLU A 38 24.68 -4.93 -1.27
N GLU A 39 24.46 -4.78 -2.57
CA GLU A 39 23.72 -3.66 -3.15
C GLU A 39 22.30 -3.59 -2.58
N MET A 40 21.57 -4.70 -2.55
CA MET A 40 20.22 -4.74 -1.97
C MET A 40 20.24 -4.44 -0.47
N LYS A 41 21.29 -4.81 0.27
CA LYS A 41 21.44 -4.48 1.68
C LYS A 41 21.70 -2.98 1.89
N GLN A 42 22.52 -2.36 1.04
CA GLN A 42 22.77 -0.91 1.06
C GLN A 42 21.53 -0.11 0.64
N ILE A 43 20.79 -0.60 -0.36
CA ILE A 43 19.50 -0.04 -0.76
C ILE A 43 18.52 -0.17 0.39
N LYS A 44 18.36 -1.34 1.01
CA LYS A 44 17.47 -1.54 2.16
C LYS A 44 17.85 -0.67 3.37
N SER A 45 19.14 -0.45 3.63
CA SER A 45 19.58 0.39 4.75
C SER A 45 19.36 1.89 4.49
N LYS A 46 19.60 2.34 3.24
CA LYS A 46 19.38 3.73 2.81
C LYS A 46 17.89 4.07 2.67
N TYR A 47 17.10 3.15 2.15
CA TYR A 47 15.65 3.23 1.98
C TYR A 47 14.93 2.47 3.09
N LYS A 48 15.40 2.57 4.34
CA LYS A 48 14.79 1.96 5.51
C LYS A 48 13.27 2.16 5.44
N GLU A 49 12.59 1.06 5.18
CA GLU A 49 11.30 0.95 4.49
C GLU A 49 10.29 2.00 4.99
N ILE A 50 9.98 2.98 4.16
CA ILE A 50 8.60 3.44 4.14
C ILE A 50 7.90 2.42 3.27
N GLU A 51 7.39 1.35 3.89
CA GLU A 51 6.56 0.38 3.21
C GLU A 51 5.46 1.15 2.45
N GLU A 52 5.40 0.96 1.13
CA GLU A 52 4.42 1.69 0.33
C GLU A 52 3.02 1.41 0.87
N LEU A 53 2.20 2.47 0.95
CA LEU A 53 0.80 2.31 1.32
C LEU A 53 0.11 1.50 0.23
N ASN A 54 -0.32 0.28 0.55
CA ASN A 54 -1.17 -0.51 -0.31
C ASN A 54 -2.64 -0.20 0.01
N PRO A 55 -3.39 0.46 -0.89
CA PRO A 55 -4.79 0.82 -0.66
C PRO A 55 -5.69 -0.37 -0.34
N ARG A 56 -5.33 -1.57 -0.81
CA ARG A 56 -6.09 -2.80 -0.55
C ARG A 56 -6.11 -3.16 0.93
N ASN A 57 -5.05 -2.82 1.67
CA ASN A 57 -4.99 -3.05 3.11
C ASN A 57 -5.95 -2.12 3.87
N ALA A 58 -6.51 -1.09 3.24
CA ALA A 58 -7.55 -0.25 3.82
C ALA A 58 -8.97 -0.69 3.42
N PHE A 59 -9.10 -1.72 2.58
CA PHE A 59 -10.37 -2.15 2.03
C PHE A 59 -11.03 -3.20 2.92
N PHE A 60 -11.92 -2.73 3.79
CA PHE A 60 -12.66 -3.57 4.74
C PHE A 60 -14.14 -3.58 4.43
N GLY A 61 -14.81 -4.67 4.82
CA GLY A 61 -16.25 -4.81 4.71
C GLY A 61 -17.01 -4.07 5.80
N GLY A 62 -18.29 -4.42 5.93
CA GLY A 62 -19.18 -3.82 6.93
C GLY A 62 -18.72 -4.13 8.35
N ARG A 63 -19.02 -3.21 9.27
CA ARG A 63 -18.74 -3.41 10.69
C ARG A 63 -19.80 -4.30 11.33
N THR A 64 -19.36 -5.44 11.86
CA THR A 64 -20.19 -6.29 12.73
C THR A 64 -19.57 -6.27 14.12
N ASN A 65 -20.18 -5.50 15.05
CA ASN A 65 -19.76 -5.47 16.44
C ASN A 65 -20.92 -5.88 17.35
N ALA A 66 -20.75 -6.97 18.10
CA ALA A 66 -21.72 -7.39 19.12
C ALA A 66 -21.31 -6.81 20.48
N THR A 67 -21.38 -5.49 20.65
CA THR A 67 -20.83 -4.85 21.86
C THR A 67 -21.69 -5.09 23.11
N LYS A 68 -22.99 -5.34 22.96
CA LYS A 68 -23.93 -5.95 23.95
C LYS A 68 -25.38 -5.79 23.48
N LEU A 69 -26.10 -6.87 23.22
CA LEU A 69 -27.56 -6.84 23.23
C LEU A 69 -28.08 -8.00 24.09
N LYS A 70 -28.19 -7.75 25.40
CA LYS A 70 -28.97 -8.57 26.31
C LYS A 70 -30.06 -7.70 26.92
N VAL A 71 -31.31 -7.98 26.57
CA VAL A 71 -32.48 -7.30 27.12
C VAL A 71 -33.34 -8.33 27.82
N ASN A 72 -33.46 -8.22 29.16
CA ASN A 72 -34.37 -9.03 29.97
C ASN A 72 -35.58 -8.16 30.36
N GLY A 73 -36.79 -8.64 30.08
CA GLY A 73 -38.03 -8.02 30.56
C GLY A 73 -38.38 -6.65 29.95
N LYS A 74 -37.72 -6.23 28.85
CA LYS A 74 -38.01 -4.97 28.15
C LYS A 74 -38.10 -5.19 26.63
N LYS A 75 -38.73 -4.25 25.93
CA LYS A 75 -38.75 -4.22 24.45
C LYS A 75 -37.44 -3.59 23.93
N MET A 76 -36.85 -4.22 22.93
CA MET A 76 -35.68 -3.72 22.21
C MET A 76 -36.11 -3.09 20.89
N LYS A 77 -35.43 -2.02 20.46
CA LYS A 77 -35.59 -1.42 19.14
C LYS A 77 -34.28 -1.57 18.39
N TYR A 78 -34.37 -1.95 17.12
CA TYR A 78 -33.25 -2.03 16.19
C TYR A 78 -33.50 -1.03 15.07
N ILE A 79 -32.45 -0.32 14.65
CA ILE A 79 -32.48 0.58 13.50
C ILE A 79 -31.71 -0.11 12.40
N ASP A 80 -32.37 -0.25 11.25
CA ASP A 80 -31.75 -0.74 10.03
C ASP A 80 -31.70 0.40 9.01
N ILE A 81 -30.57 0.53 8.31
CA ILE A 81 -30.42 1.53 7.26
C ILE A 81 -30.68 0.84 5.93
N CYS A 82 -31.81 1.16 5.31
CA CYS A 82 -32.14 0.67 3.97
C CYS A 82 -31.10 1.17 2.96
N SER A 83 -30.45 0.25 2.26
CA SER A 83 -29.51 0.55 1.18
C SER A 83 -28.28 1.37 1.61
N LEU A 84 -27.69 1.07 2.79
CA LEU A 84 -26.52 1.77 3.32
C LEU A 84 -25.40 2.02 2.27
N TYR A 85 -24.90 0.97 1.61
CA TYR A 85 -23.82 1.11 0.62
C TYR A 85 -24.22 1.97 -0.59
N PRO A 86 -25.36 1.74 -1.27
CA PRO A 86 -25.83 2.63 -2.33
C PRO A 86 -25.97 4.10 -1.90
N THR A 87 -26.46 4.36 -0.68
CA THR A 87 -26.58 5.73 -0.18
C THR A 87 -25.22 6.41 -0.05
N VAL A 88 -24.24 5.74 0.56
CA VAL A 88 -22.85 6.23 0.67
C VAL A 88 -22.25 6.44 -0.72
N GLN A 89 -22.41 5.47 -1.63
CA GLN A 89 -21.91 5.56 -3.02
C GLN A 89 -22.50 6.72 -3.82
N CYS A 90 -23.72 7.16 -3.49
CA CYS A 90 -24.41 8.21 -4.21
C CYS A 90 -24.08 9.62 -3.68
N TYR A 91 -23.90 9.77 -2.37
CA TYR A 91 -23.82 11.08 -1.73
C TYR A 91 -22.42 11.43 -1.21
N ASP A 92 -21.57 10.44 -0.91
CA ASP A 92 -20.25 10.69 -0.35
C ASP A 92 -19.20 10.87 -1.44
N ASP A 93 -18.20 11.70 -1.14
CA ASP A 93 -17.04 11.88 -2.00
C ASP A 93 -16.17 10.61 -2.01
N TYR A 94 -15.54 10.35 -3.16
CA TYR A 94 -14.56 9.29 -3.34
C TYR A 94 -13.27 9.82 -3.94
N PRO A 95 -12.09 9.28 -3.57
CA PRO A 95 -10.84 9.64 -4.22
C PRO A 95 -10.86 9.11 -5.66
N VAL A 96 -10.78 10.02 -6.63
CA VAL A 96 -10.74 9.71 -8.06
C VAL A 96 -9.40 10.11 -8.68
N GLY A 97 -8.94 9.35 -9.67
CA GLY A 97 -7.71 9.62 -10.40
C GLY A 97 -6.44 9.04 -9.75
N HIS A 98 -5.28 9.55 -10.18
CA HIS A 98 -3.99 9.06 -9.73
C HIS A 98 -3.60 9.71 -8.38
N PRO A 99 -3.23 8.92 -7.35
CA PRO A 99 -2.90 9.46 -6.04
C PRO A 99 -1.53 10.17 -6.06
N THR A 100 -1.42 11.24 -5.29
CA THR A 100 -0.12 11.86 -5.00
C THR A 100 0.48 11.24 -3.73
N LYS A 101 1.69 10.66 -3.85
CA LYS A 101 2.39 10.05 -2.71
C LYS A 101 3.08 11.13 -1.88
N ILE A 102 2.71 11.26 -0.60
CA ILE A 102 3.34 12.19 0.35
C ILE A 102 4.10 11.36 1.38
N PHE A 103 5.41 11.58 1.48
CA PHE A 103 6.29 10.84 2.38
C PHE A 103 6.76 11.74 3.53
N LYS A 104 6.60 11.25 4.77
CA LYS A 104 7.09 11.91 6.01
C LYS A 104 6.87 13.43 6.02
N PRO A 105 5.63 13.91 5.87
CA PRO A 105 5.39 15.34 5.92
C PRO A 105 5.72 15.89 7.31
N PRO A 106 6.29 17.10 7.41
CA PRO A 106 6.65 17.71 8.69
C PRO A 106 5.42 18.11 9.52
N THR A 107 4.29 18.39 8.85
CA THR A 107 3.03 18.81 9.46
C THR A 107 1.84 18.21 8.73
N TYR A 108 0.73 18.02 9.45
CA TYR A 108 -0.54 17.62 8.86
C TYR A 108 -1.19 18.78 8.08
N ASN A 109 -1.85 18.46 6.96
CA ASN A 109 -2.66 19.41 6.21
C ASN A 109 -4.11 18.91 6.18
N SER A 110 -5.04 19.71 6.68
CA SER A 110 -6.47 19.40 6.73
C SER A 110 -7.13 19.29 5.35
N LYS A 111 -6.48 19.76 4.29
CA LYS A 111 -6.94 19.62 2.91
C LYS A 111 -6.60 18.27 2.30
N TRP A 112 -5.81 17.43 2.96
CA TRP A 112 -5.51 16.09 2.45
C TRP A 112 -6.73 15.19 2.55
N TYR A 113 -7.03 14.54 1.43
CA TYR A 113 -8.12 13.59 1.29
C TYR A 113 -7.56 12.31 0.66
N GLY A 114 -7.67 11.18 1.36
CA GLY A 114 -7.09 9.92 0.92
C GLY A 114 -6.73 8.99 2.07
N LEU A 115 -5.74 8.11 1.83
CA LEU A 115 -5.32 7.08 2.76
C LEU A 115 -4.04 7.47 3.50
N ILE A 116 -3.97 7.13 4.77
CA ILE A 116 -2.79 7.33 5.62
C ILE A 116 -2.40 6.02 6.31
N LYS A 117 -1.10 5.71 6.30
CA LYS A 117 -0.52 4.60 7.07
C LYS A 117 0.22 5.20 8.26
N CYS A 118 -0.33 5.02 9.45
CA CYS A 118 0.21 5.58 10.69
C CYS A 118 -0.01 4.62 11.87
N ALA A 119 0.79 4.78 12.92
CA ALA A 119 0.56 4.13 14.20
C ALA A 119 -0.22 5.11 15.10
N ILE A 120 -1.32 4.64 15.70
CA ILE A 120 -2.13 5.42 16.61
C ILE A 120 -2.12 4.77 17.99
N LEU A 121 -1.98 5.59 19.03
CA LEU A 121 -2.20 5.16 20.41
C LEU A 121 -3.70 5.22 20.73
N PRO A 122 -4.28 4.17 21.34
CA PRO A 122 -5.69 4.17 21.65
C PRO A 122 -6.03 5.28 22.67
N PRO A 123 -7.18 5.96 22.51
CA PRO A 123 -7.64 6.96 23.47
C PRO A 123 -7.90 6.29 24.83
N ARG A 124 -7.56 6.98 25.93
CA ARG A 124 -7.60 6.40 27.28
C ARG A 124 -9.00 6.26 27.88
N GLU A 125 -9.95 7.07 27.44
CA GLU A 125 -11.26 7.21 28.09
C GLU A 125 -12.45 6.81 27.21
N ASN A 126 -12.23 6.56 25.91
CA ASN A 126 -13.28 6.21 24.96
C ASN A 126 -12.97 4.85 24.31
N PHE A 127 -13.69 3.80 24.72
CA PHE A 127 -13.62 2.46 24.11
C PHE A 127 -14.39 2.35 22.80
N ASP A 128 -15.04 3.43 22.37
CA ASP A 128 -15.74 3.51 21.09
C ASP A 128 -14.72 3.69 19.96
N THR A 129 -14.01 2.60 19.71
CA THR A 129 -13.32 2.19 18.48
C THR A 129 -12.87 3.28 17.53
N ILE A 130 -11.56 3.41 17.41
CA ILE A 130 -10.95 3.76 16.13
C ILE A 130 -11.08 2.52 15.23
N PRO A 131 -11.87 2.53 14.15
CA PRO A 131 -12.03 1.38 13.29
C PRO A 131 -10.79 1.26 12.39
N PHE A 132 -9.73 0.63 12.91
CA PHE A 132 -8.69 0.09 12.06
C PHE A 132 -9.13 -1.28 11.60
N GLY A 133 -9.19 -1.48 10.30
CA GLY A 133 -9.01 -2.83 9.80
C GLY A 133 -7.51 -3.16 9.84
N PHE A 134 -7.22 -4.39 10.25
CA PHE A 134 -5.88 -4.95 10.34
C PHE A 134 -5.36 -5.38 8.97
#